data_AF-A0A063ZK38-F1
#
_entry.id   AF-A0A063ZK38-F1
#
_cell.length_a   1.000
_cell.length_b   1.000
_cell.length_c   1.000
_cell.angle_alpha   90.00
_cell.angle_beta   90.00
_cell.angle_gamma   90.00
#
_symmetry.space_group_name_H-M   'P 1'
#
loop_
_entity.id
_entity.type
_entity.pdbx_description
1 polymer ?
#
loop_
_entity_poly.entity_id
_entity_poly.type
_entity_poly.pdbx_seq_one_letter_code
_entity_poly.pdbx_strand_id
1 'polypeptide(L)'
;MDRRRRLALGIVLSLALLGLCIHYGAAYDDAWPHPTGDQLAAHGSEYDGERVLLFGDVQTVAGNRIAIHVTDDGGDVAADLEVRGVDTAGLEPGGVVQIYGTLEFEETRTHDGTVLADEVVVVNASPRAGAYKYVASGLGGLFAAGFFLRYWRIDIRQLRFVPRGDADSEVSERG
;
A
#
# COMPACT_ATOMS: atom_id res chain seq x y z
N MET A 1 -35.72 -10.61 -13.14
CA MET A 1 -34.39 -11.12 -13.54
C MET A 1 -34.16 -12.47 -12.91
N ASP A 2 -33.93 -13.50 -13.73
CA ASP A 2 -33.68 -14.86 -13.24
C ASP A 2 -32.40 -14.92 -12.41
N ARG A 3 -32.37 -15.82 -11.42
CA ARG A 3 -31.21 -16.02 -10.53
C ARG A 3 -29.89 -16.21 -11.30
N ARG A 4 -29.94 -16.88 -12.45
CA ARG A 4 -28.80 -17.06 -13.36
C ARG A 4 -28.29 -15.75 -13.96
N ARG A 5 -29.19 -14.83 -14.35
CA ARG A 5 -28.83 -13.50 -14.88
C ARG A 5 -28.21 -12.60 -13.82
N ARG A 6 -28.74 -12.65 -12.58
CA ARG A 6 -28.14 -11.92 -11.44
C ARG A 6 -26.74 -12.43 -11.11
N LEU A 7 -26.56 -13.75 -11.14
CA LEU A 7 -25.26 -14.38 -10.87
C LEU A 7 -24.25 -14.06 -11.99
N ALA A 8 -24.67 -14.13 -13.24
CA ALA A 8 -23.84 -13.73 -14.38
C ALA A 8 -23.44 -12.25 -14.30
N LEU A 9 -24.39 -11.36 -13.98
CA LEU A 9 -24.11 -9.94 -13.80
C LEU A 9 -23.11 -9.70 -12.65
N GLY A 10 -23.27 -10.40 -11.53
CA GLY A 10 -22.33 -10.33 -10.41
C GLY A 10 -20.91 -10.74 -10.81
N ILE A 11 -20.78 -11.87 -11.53
CA ILE A 11 -19.48 -12.34 -12.02
C ILE A 11 -18.85 -11.31 -12.97
N VAL A 12 -19.63 -10.78 -13.92
CA VAL A 12 -19.13 -9.77 -14.88
C VAL A 12 -18.65 -8.52 -14.15
N LEU A 13 -19.41 -8.02 -13.18
CA LEU A 13 -19.02 -6.85 -12.40
C LEU A 13 -17.77 -7.12 -11.55
N SER A 14 -17.65 -8.31 -10.93
CA SER A 14 -16.45 -8.70 -10.19
C SER A 14 -15.23 -8.82 -11.09
N LEU A 15 -15.36 -9.42 -12.28
CA LEU A 15 -14.26 -9.53 -13.24
C LEU A 15 -13.87 -8.16 -13.81
N ALA A 16 -14.85 -7.29 -14.07
CA ALA A 16 -14.58 -5.92 -14.50
C ALA A 16 -13.85 -5.12 -13.41
N LEU A 17 -14.26 -5.26 -12.14
CA LEU A 17 -13.59 -4.61 -11.02
C LEU A 17 -12.16 -5.13 -10.84
N LEU A 18 -11.96 -6.45 -10.88
CA LEU A 18 -10.62 -7.05 -10.81
C LEU A 18 -9.75 -6.60 -11.99
N GLY A 19 -10.30 -6.57 -13.20
CA GLY A 19 -9.62 -6.08 -14.39
C GLY A 19 -9.23 -4.61 -14.25
N LEU A 20 -10.09 -3.77 -13.68
CA LEU A 20 -9.79 -2.36 -13.41
C LEU A 20 -8.67 -2.21 -12.36
N CYS A 21 -8.67 -3.01 -11.30
CA CYS A 21 -7.60 -3.01 -10.29
C CYS A 21 -6.25 -3.43 -10.90
N ILE A 22 -6.24 -4.49 -11.71
CA ILE A 22 -5.02 -4.96 -12.39
C ILE A 22 -4.53 -3.91 -13.39
N HIS A 23 -5.44 -3.35 -14.20
CA HIS A 23 -5.10 -2.31 -15.16
C HIS A 23 -4.54 -1.06 -14.49
N TYR A 24 -5.17 -0.62 -13.39
CA TYR A 24 -4.68 0.51 -12.62
C TYR A 24 -3.26 0.24 -12.10
N GLY A 25 -3.01 -0.95 -11.52
CA GLY A 25 -1.67 -1.32 -11.08
C GLY A 25 -0.65 -1.31 -12.22
N ALA A 26 -1.00 -1.89 -13.38
CA ALA A 26 -0.10 -1.97 -14.53
C ALA A 26 0.16 -0.62 -15.22
N ALA A 27 -0.79 0.33 -15.15
CA ALA A 27 -0.68 1.64 -15.77
C ALA A 27 -0.22 2.73 -14.79
N TYR A 28 -0.04 2.38 -13.51
CA TYR A 28 0.31 3.35 -12.46
C TYR A 28 1.65 4.00 -12.76
N ASP A 29 2.67 3.19 -13.06
CA ASP A 29 4.03 3.66 -13.29
C ASP A 29 4.14 4.53 -14.55
N ASP A 30 3.45 4.14 -15.64
CA ASP A 30 3.42 4.90 -16.89
C ASP A 30 2.75 6.28 -16.74
N ALA A 31 1.79 6.39 -15.82
CA ALA A 31 1.07 7.64 -15.55
C ALA A 31 1.74 8.48 -14.45
N TRP A 32 2.73 7.91 -13.74
CA TRP A 32 3.41 8.55 -12.63
C TRP A 32 4.54 9.46 -13.16
N PRO A 33 4.57 10.76 -12.81
CA PRO A 33 5.51 11.71 -13.40
C PRO A 33 6.91 11.68 -12.78
N HIS A 34 7.19 10.76 -11.86
CA HIS A 34 8.48 10.64 -11.16
C HIS A 34 9.04 9.23 -11.34
N PRO A 35 10.36 9.04 -11.22
CA PRO A 35 10.95 7.72 -11.37
C PRO A 35 10.46 6.74 -10.30
N THR A 36 10.17 5.51 -10.70
CA THR A 36 9.95 4.38 -9.80
C THR A 36 11.28 3.74 -9.36
N GLY A 37 11.26 2.88 -8.34
CA GLY A 37 12.44 2.13 -7.91
C GLY A 37 13.05 1.31 -9.05
N ASP A 38 12.21 0.59 -9.81
CA ASP A 38 12.61 -0.18 -10.99
C ASP A 38 13.32 0.70 -12.05
N GLN A 39 12.77 1.88 -12.33
CA GLN A 39 13.36 2.82 -13.29
C GLN A 39 14.67 3.40 -12.78
N LEU A 40 14.79 3.64 -11.48
CA LEU A 40 16.02 4.10 -10.85
C LEU A 40 17.12 3.03 -10.89
N ALA A 41 16.75 1.77 -10.65
CA ALA A 41 17.67 0.64 -10.75
C ALA A 41 18.18 0.42 -12.19
N ALA A 42 17.31 0.61 -13.19
CA ALA A 42 17.66 0.42 -14.59
C ALA A 42 18.41 1.62 -15.21
N HIS A 43 17.95 2.83 -14.91
CA HIS A 43 18.31 4.06 -15.65
C HIS A 43 18.49 5.27 -14.71
N GLY A 44 18.99 5.08 -13.49
CA GLY A 44 19.13 6.14 -12.48
C GLY A 44 19.77 7.44 -12.98
N SER A 45 20.86 7.36 -13.76
CA SER A 45 21.56 8.56 -14.25
C SER A 45 20.76 9.41 -15.24
N GLU A 46 19.64 8.92 -15.79
CA GLU A 46 18.74 9.73 -16.63
C GLU A 46 18.00 10.79 -15.81
N TYR A 47 17.81 10.54 -14.52
CA TYR A 47 17.10 11.42 -13.59
C TYR A 47 18.03 12.35 -12.80
N ASP A 48 19.31 12.41 -13.18
CA ASP A 48 20.30 13.29 -12.55
C ASP A 48 19.97 14.77 -12.79
N GLY A 49 19.90 15.54 -11.72
CA GLY A 49 19.46 16.94 -11.72
C GLY A 49 17.94 17.14 -11.85
N GLU A 50 17.15 16.07 -11.92
CA GLU A 50 15.69 16.16 -12.02
C GLU A 50 15.02 16.28 -10.65
N ARG A 51 13.79 16.82 -10.65
CA ARG A 51 12.94 16.88 -9.46
C ARG A 51 12.10 15.62 -9.34
N VAL A 52 12.34 14.87 -8.28
CA VAL A 52 11.78 13.54 -8.07
C VAL A 52 10.93 13.50 -6.81
N LEU A 53 10.00 12.54 -6.79
CA LEU A 53 9.27 12.13 -5.60
C LEU A 53 9.60 10.66 -5.35
N LEU A 54 10.34 10.40 -4.28
CA LEU A 54 10.86 9.08 -3.94
C LEU A 54 10.32 8.62 -2.58
N PHE A 55 10.13 7.31 -2.45
CA PHE A 55 9.87 6.66 -1.18
C PHE A 55 11.10 5.85 -0.80
N GLY A 56 11.48 5.89 0.48
CA GLY A 56 12.63 5.13 0.94
C GLY A 56 12.55 4.75 2.41
N ASP A 57 13.18 3.62 2.71
CA ASP A 57 13.40 3.13 4.07
C ASP A 57 14.60 3.84 4.68
N VAL A 58 14.40 4.42 5.87
CA VAL A 58 15.43 5.18 6.59
C VAL A 58 16.42 4.22 7.21
N GLN A 59 17.68 4.30 6.82
CA GLN A 59 18.75 3.46 7.34
C GLN A 59 19.46 4.12 8.51
N THR A 60 19.78 5.40 8.36
CA THR A 60 20.46 6.17 9.39
C THR A 60 19.94 7.60 9.44
N VAL A 61 20.03 8.19 10.63
CA VAL A 61 19.60 9.56 10.89
C VAL A 61 20.77 10.29 11.56
N ALA A 62 21.22 11.39 10.97
CA ALA A 62 22.37 12.15 11.47
C ALA A 62 22.18 13.66 11.26
N GLY A 63 21.87 14.38 12.34
CA GLY A 63 21.67 15.83 12.28
C GLY A 63 20.49 16.19 11.36
N ASN A 64 20.76 16.91 10.27
CA ASN A 64 19.77 17.30 9.26
C ASN A 64 19.83 16.43 7.99
N ARG A 65 20.36 15.21 8.11
CA ARG A 65 20.55 14.26 7.01
C ARG A 65 20.05 12.89 7.39
N ILE A 66 19.59 12.16 6.38
CA ILE A 66 19.19 10.76 6.51
C ILE A 66 19.78 9.97 5.36
N ALA A 67 20.18 8.73 5.61
CA ALA A 67 20.47 7.78 4.53
C ALA A 67 19.23 6.91 4.33
N ILE A 68 18.81 6.73 3.08
CA ILE A 68 17.66 5.91 2.73
C ILE A 68 18.04 4.85 1.70
N HIS A 69 17.33 3.73 1.72
CA HIS A 69 17.26 2.81 0.59
C HIS A 69 15.96 3.06 -0.16
N VAL A 70 16.06 3.30 -1.47
CA VAL A 70 14.93 3.20 -2.38
C VAL A 70 14.86 1.76 -2.87
N THR A 71 13.72 1.11 -2.73
CA THR A 71 13.52 -0.27 -3.17
C THR A 71 12.73 -0.33 -4.47
N ASP A 72 12.99 -1.38 -5.24
CA ASP A 72 12.22 -1.76 -6.40
C ASP A 72 10.97 -2.56 -6.00
N ASP A 73 10.11 -2.91 -6.97
CA ASP A 73 8.89 -3.68 -6.71
C ASP A 73 9.16 -5.12 -6.23
N GLY A 74 10.36 -5.64 -6.49
CA GLY A 74 10.86 -6.91 -5.97
C GLY A 74 11.33 -6.84 -4.51
N GLY A 75 11.51 -5.62 -3.98
CA GLY A 75 12.06 -5.36 -2.66
C GLY A 75 13.59 -5.35 -2.61
N ASP A 76 14.26 -5.38 -3.76
CA ASP A 76 15.71 -5.20 -3.86
C ASP A 76 16.06 -3.70 -3.79
N VAL A 77 17.27 -3.38 -3.35
CA VAL A 77 17.71 -1.98 -3.23
C VAL A 77 18.04 -1.44 -4.62
N ALA A 78 17.24 -0.48 -5.07
CA ALA A 78 17.41 0.20 -6.35
C ALA A 78 18.46 1.32 -6.27
N ALA A 79 18.49 2.05 -5.16
CA ALA A 79 19.47 3.11 -4.91
C ALA A 79 19.67 3.39 -3.41
N ASP A 80 20.89 3.81 -3.08
CA ASP A 80 21.34 4.28 -1.79
C ASP A 80 21.47 5.82 -1.85
N LEU A 81 20.62 6.53 -1.12
CA LEU A 81 20.55 7.99 -1.21
C LEU A 81 20.80 8.69 0.14
N GLU A 82 21.68 9.68 0.15
CA GLU A 82 21.79 10.64 1.25
C GLU A 82 20.82 11.81 1.02
N VAL A 83 19.83 11.98 1.89
CA VAL A 83 18.88 13.09 1.82
C VAL A 83 19.33 14.19 2.78
N ARG A 84 19.40 15.42 2.28
CA ARG A 84 19.84 16.60 3.05
C ARG A 84 18.70 17.60 3.22
N GLY A 85 18.80 18.41 4.29
CA GLY A 85 17.83 19.48 4.56
C GLY A 85 16.58 19.00 5.29
N VAL A 86 16.66 17.84 5.95
CA VAL A 86 15.51 17.17 6.56
C VAL A 86 15.38 17.56 8.04
N ASP A 87 14.16 17.82 8.49
CA ASP A 87 13.85 17.80 9.92
C ASP A 87 13.74 16.35 10.40
N THR A 88 14.73 15.92 11.18
CA THR A 88 14.85 14.54 11.65
C THR A 88 14.12 14.27 12.96
N ALA A 89 13.40 15.27 13.50
CA ALA A 89 12.68 15.12 14.75
C ALA A 89 11.65 13.98 14.69
N GLY A 90 11.87 12.95 15.50
CA GLY A 90 10.97 11.80 15.61
C GLY A 90 11.10 10.76 14.50
N LEU A 91 12.11 10.86 13.64
CA LEU A 91 12.42 9.85 12.64
C LEU A 91 13.39 8.80 13.22
N GLU A 92 13.08 7.53 13.01
CA GLU A 92 13.92 6.41 13.44
C GLU A 92 14.38 5.57 12.24
N PRO A 93 15.54 4.90 12.34
CA PRO A 93 15.89 3.83 11.41
C PRO A 93 14.78 2.78 11.28
N GLY A 94 14.51 2.36 10.05
CA GLY A 94 13.39 1.51 9.64
C GLY A 94 12.05 2.24 9.48
N GLY A 95 12.03 3.57 9.63
CA GLY A 95 10.91 4.40 9.18
C GLY A 95 10.85 4.50 7.65
N VAL A 96 9.69 4.90 7.12
CA VAL A 96 9.48 5.16 5.69
C VAL A 96 9.21 6.65 5.50
N VAL A 97 9.96 7.25 4.59
CA VAL A 97 9.82 8.66 4.21
C VAL A 97 9.44 8.79 2.75
N GLN A 98 8.71 9.85 2.45
CA GLN A 98 8.45 10.33 1.11
C GLN A 98 9.21 11.63 0.95
N ILE A 99 10.06 11.72 -0.07
CA ILE A 99 10.97 12.83 -0.31
C ILE A 99 10.60 13.46 -1.63
N TYR A 100 10.41 14.77 -1.62
CA TYR A 100 10.30 15.59 -2.81
C TYR A 100 11.52 16.51 -2.88
N GLY A 101 12.28 16.45 -3.97
CA GLY A 101 13.52 17.19 -4.07
C GLY A 101 14.26 16.95 -5.37
N THR A 102 15.48 17.50 -5.45
CA THR A 102 16.35 17.35 -6.62
C THR A 102 17.32 16.21 -6.38
N LEU A 103 17.38 15.26 -7.31
CA LEU A 103 18.26 14.10 -7.27
C LEU A 103 19.59 14.44 -7.94
N GLU A 104 20.69 14.10 -7.29
CA GLU A 104 22.05 14.24 -7.84
C GLU A 104 22.79 12.91 -7.64
N PHE A 105 23.21 12.27 -8.71
CA PHE A 105 24.04 11.06 -8.66
C PHE A 105 25.53 11.43 -8.66
N GLU A 106 26.33 10.66 -7.92
CA GLU A 106 27.77 10.83 -8.00
C GLU A 106 28.28 10.18 -9.31
N GLU A 107 28.99 10.93 -10.16
CA GLU A 107 29.43 10.52 -11.51
C GLU A 107 30.11 9.14 -11.60
N THR A 108 30.61 8.61 -10.47
CA THR A 108 31.35 7.35 -10.40
C THR A 108 30.49 6.14 -9.98
N ARG A 109 29.26 6.32 -9.48
CA ARG A 109 28.39 5.22 -9.03
C ARG A 109 26.91 5.49 -9.30
N THR A 110 26.33 4.72 -10.22
CA THR A 110 24.95 4.84 -10.67
C THR A 110 23.88 4.58 -9.59
N HIS A 111 24.25 3.98 -8.45
CA HIS A 111 23.32 3.64 -7.37
C HIS A 111 23.55 4.43 -6.07
N ASP A 112 24.62 5.22 -5.98
CA ASP A 112 24.92 6.07 -4.82
C ASP A 112 24.63 7.53 -5.21
N GLY A 113 23.74 8.20 -4.49
CA GLY A 113 23.33 9.56 -4.81
C GLY A 113 23.04 10.44 -3.59
N THR A 114 22.84 11.73 -3.85
CA THR A 114 22.36 12.70 -2.87
C THR A 114 21.04 13.27 -3.34
N VAL A 115 20.09 13.45 -2.44
CA VAL A 115 18.86 14.20 -2.71
C VAL A 115 18.86 15.46 -1.86
N LEU A 116 18.77 16.60 -2.52
CA LEU A 116 18.47 17.85 -1.85
C LEU A 116 16.95 17.95 -1.69
N ALA A 117 16.45 17.71 -0.47
CA ALA A 117 15.02 17.71 -0.23
C ALA A 117 14.47 19.14 -0.18
N ASP A 118 13.43 19.39 -0.95
CA ASP A 118 12.58 20.57 -0.84
C ASP A 118 11.51 20.34 0.24
N GLU A 119 10.96 19.11 0.29
CA GLU A 119 9.98 18.68 1.28
C GLU A 119 10.18 17.20 1.65
N VAL A 120 10.07 16.86 2.92
CA VAL A 120 10.06 15.48 3.41
C VAL A 120 8.82 15.24 4.23
N VAL A 121 8.03 14.25 3.81
CA VAL A 121 6.85 13.80 4.53
C VAL A 121 7.16 12.44 5.15
N VAL A 122 7.06 12.37 6.47
CA VAL A 122 7.23 11.11 7.20
C VAL A 122 5.97 10.27 7.04
N VAL A 123 6.05 9.18 6.28
CA VAL A 123 4.93 8.27 6.01
C VAL A 123 4.72 7.33 7.19
N ASN A 124 5.81 6.75 7.69
CA ASN A 124 5.84 5.96 8.90
C ASN A 124 7.10 6.31 9.68
N ALA A 125 6.95 6.93 10.85
CA ALA A 125 8.09 7.34 11.68
C ALA A 125 8.92 6.17 12.23
N SER A 126 8.33 4.97 12.30
CA SER A 126 8.99 3.75 12.78
C SER A 126 8.37 2.47 12.19
N PRO A 127 9.11 1.34 12.21
CA PRO A 127 8.60 0.04 11.76
C PRO A 127 7.31 -0.41 12.48
N ARG A 128 7.14 0.01 13.75
CA ARG A 128 5.98 -0.35 14.57
C ARG A 128 4.69 0.35 14.14
N ALA A 129 4.79 1.53 13.53
CA ALA A 129 3.63 2.26 13.03
C ALA A 129 2.96 1.53 11.85
N GLY A 130 3.77 0.93 10.96
CA GLY A 130 3.27 0.09 9.87
C GLY A 130 2.56 -1.16 10.39
N ALA A 131 3.17 -1.87 11.35
CA ALA A 131 2.60 -3.07 11.96
C ALA A 131 1.24 -2.80 12.63
N TYR A 132 1.08 -1.64 13.30
CA TYR A 132 -0.17 -1.26 13.93
C TYR A 132 -1.34 -1.15 12.93
N LYS A 133 -1.12 -0.57 11.75
CA LYS A 133 -2.16 -0.39 10.71
C LYS A 133 -2.71 -1.74 10.22
N TYR A 134 -1.83 -2.73 10.01
CA TYR A 134 -2.25 -4.05 9.56
C TYR A 134 -2.96 -4.84 10.66
N VAL A 135 -2.47 -4.80 11.89
CA VAL A 135 -3.10 -5.49 13.03
C VAL A 135 -4.48 -4.91 13.33
N ALA A 136 -4.62 -3.58 13.38
CA ALA A 136 -5.89 -2.93 13.64
C ALA A 136 -6.93 -3.24 12.53
N SER A 137 -6.51 -3.20 11.26
CA SER A 137 -7.38 -3.53 10.12
C SER A 137 -7.78 -5.00 10.11
N GLY A 138 -6.84 -5.91 10.41
CA GLY A 138 -7.11 -7.34 10.54
C GLY A 138 -8.10 -7.65 11.65
N LEU A 139 -7.94 -7.04 12.83
CA LEU A 139 -8.87 -7.17 13.95
C LEU A 139 -10.25 -6.59 13.61
N GLY A 140 -10.31 -5.43 12.95
CA GLY A 140 -11.56 -4.83 12.49
C GLY A 140 -12.30 -5.72 11.49
N GLY A 141 -11.58 -6.26 10.50
CA GLY A 141 -12.12 -7.20 9.52
C GLY A 141 -12.63 -8.49 10.15
N LEU A 142 -11.88 -9.08 11.08
CA LEU A 142 -12.29 -10.27 11.84
C LEU A 142 -13.52 -9.99 12.71
N PHE A 143 -13.58 -8.83 13.35
CA PHE A 143 -14.72 -8.45 14.18
C PHE A 143 -15.99 -8.24 13.33
N ALA A 144 -15.87 -7.55 12.19
CA ALA A 144 -16.97 -7.37 11.24
C ALA A 144 -17.45 -8.72 10.68
N ALA A 145 -16.52 -9.60 10.28
CA ALA A 145 -16.84 -10.94 9.79
C ALA A 145 -17.50 -11.79 10.88
N GLY A 146 -16.97 -11.76 12.10
CA GLY A 146 -17.53 -12.48 13.26
C GLY A 146 -18.94 -11.99 13.61
N PHE A 147 -19.15 -10.67 13.65
CA PHE A 147 -20.46 -10.07 13.89
C PHE A 147 -21.44 -10.43 12.77
N PHE A 148 -21.02 -10.32 11.51
CA PHE A 148 -21.85 -10.70 10.38
C PHE A 148 -22.24 -12.19 10.45
N LEU A 149 -21.29 -13.09 10.71
CA LEU A 149 -21.57 -14.52 10.85
C LEU A 149 -22.36 -14.88 12.12
N ARG A 150 -22.31 -14.04 13.17
CA ARG A 150 -23.10 -14.19 14.39
C ARG A 150 -24.59 -14.05 14.13
N TYR A 151 -24.97 -13.16 13.22
CA TYR A 151 -26.37 -12.88 12.87
C TYR A 151 -26.81 -13.48 11.55
N TRP A 152 -25.88 -13.89 10.67
CA TRP A 152 -26.19 -14.37 9.34
C TRP A 152 -25.48 -15.70 9.05
N ARG A 153 -26.20 -16.64 8.43
CA ARG A 153 -25.70 -17.91 7.91
C ARG A 153 -25.58 -17.82 6.39
N ILE A 154 -24.45 -18.28 5.86
CA ILE A 154 -24.25 -18.43 4.42
C ILE A 154 -24.90 -19.74 3.98
N ASP A 155 -26.00 -19.66 3.24
CA ASP A 155 -26.58 -20.81 2.55
C ASP A 155 -25.86 -20.98 1.21
N ILE A 156 -24.80 -21.80 1.20
CA ILE A 156 -23.94 -22.03 0.02
C ILE A 156 -24.71 -22.65 -1.14
N ARG A 157 -25.77 -23.43 -0.86
CA ARG A 157 -26.60 -24.05 -1.91
C ARG A 157 -27.44 -23.02 -2.65
N GLN A 158 -27.90 -22.00 -1.93
CA GLN A 158 -28.69 -20.91 -2.51
C GLN A 158 -27.92 -19.61 -2.75
N LEU A 159 -26.65 -19.55 -2.35
CA LEU A 159 -25.81 -18.34 -2.40
C LEU A 159 -26.54 -17.13 -1.81
N ARG A 160 -27.12 -17.30 -0.61
CA ARG A 160 -27.85 -16.24 0.11
C ARG A 160 -27.43 -16.18 1.57
N PHE A 161 -27.50 -14.99 2.14
CA PHE A 161 -27.36 -14.77 3.57
C PHE A 161 -28.73 -14.91 4.24
N VAL A 162 -28.81 -15.72 5.29
CA VAL A 162 -30.06 -15.98 6.03
C VAL A 162 -29.84 -15.59 7.49
N PRO A 163 -30.71 -14.78 8.12
CA PRO A 163 -30.56 -14.45 9.53
C PRO A 163 -30.56 -15.71 10.42
N ARG A 164 -29.79 -15.68 11.51
CA ARG A 164 -29.70 -16.73 12.52
C ARG A 164 -30.70 -16.41 13.64
N GLY A 165 -31.78 -17.19 13.71
CA GLY A 165 -33.05 -16.85 14.40
C GLY A 165 -33.98 -16.21 13.37
N ASP A 166 -35.08 -16.80 12.93
CA ASP A 166 -36.17 -17.42 13.69
C ASP A 166 -36.59 -18.76 13.07
N ALA A 167 -36.37 -19.87 13.78
CA ALA A 167 -36.96 -21.17 13.45
C ALA A 167 -37.63 -21.86 14.64
N ASP A 168 -37.63 -21.23 15.83
CA ASP A 168 -38.16 -21.85 17.06
C ASP A 168 -39.39 -21.13 17.65
N SER A 169 -39.94 -20.10 17.00
CA SER A 169 -41.09 -19.36 17.55
C SER A 169 -42.47 -19.80 17.03
N GLU A 170 -42.56 -20.68 16.03
CA GLU A 170 -43.88 -21.12 15.48
C GLU A 170 -44.52 -22.32 16.21
N VAL A 171 -43.87 -22.94 17.22
CA VAL A 171 -44.41 -24.14 17.88
C VAL A 171 -45.22 -23.83 19.16
N SER A 172 -45.20 -22.59 19.68
CA SER A 172 -45.82 -22.27 20.98
C SER A 172 -47.22 -21.63 20.94
N GLU A 173 -47.84 -21.42 19.77
CA GLU A 173 -49.21 -20.85 19.66
C GLU A 173 -50.28 -21.87 19.22
N ARG A 174 -50.00 -23.16 19.32
CA ARG A 174 -51.02 -24.23 19.18
C ARG A 174 -50.97 -25.24 20.34
N GLY A 175 -50.90 -24.72 21.57
CA GLY A 175 -51.19 -25.45 22.80
C GLY A 175 -52.59 -25.14 23.28
#